data_AF-A0A7X2D5W8-F1
#
_entry.id   AF-A0A7X2D5W8-F1
#
_cell.length_a   1.000
_cell.length_b   1.000
_cell.length_c   1.000
_cell.angle_alpha   90.00
_cell.angle_beta   90.00
_cell.angle_gamma   90.00
#
_symmetry.space_group_name_H-M   'P 1'
#
loop_
_entity.id
_entity.type
_entity.pdbx_description
1 polymer ?
#
loop_
_entity_poly.entity_id
_entity_poly.type
_entity_poly.pdbx_seq_one_letter_code
_entity_poly.pdbx_strand_id
1 'polypeptide(L)'
;MKQAMEKLEEITQKLEEGNLPLEEALQNFEEGMNLISFCEKKLEEAEKKIEVLIKEKNKFKLKKWKTEESKEESKEEEVEKKEEIDNEIEKKKKQNLLFPKQED
;
A
#
# COMPACT_ATOMS: atom_id res chain seq x y z
N MET A 1 20.40 -3.28 0.12
CA MET A 1 19.45 -2.39 0.81
C MET A 1 20.17 -1.54 1.85
N LYS A 2 20.79 -2.10 2.89
CA LYS A 2 21.55 -1.35 3.91
C LYS A 2 22.51 -0.29 3.32
N GLN A 3 23.37 -0.70 2.40
CA GLN A 3 24.32 0.21 1.72
C GLN A 3 23.63 1.32 0.90
N ALA A 4 22.46 1.04 0.32
CA ALA A 4 21.71 2.05 -0.44
C ALA A 4 21.10 3.11 0.50
N MET A 5 20.69 2.70 1.70
CA MET A 5 20.20 3.63 2.72
C MET A 5 21.33 4.48 3.30
N GLU A 6 22.47 3.88 3.62
CA GLU A 6 23.67 4.61 4.08
C GLU A 6 24.11 5.66 3.05
N LYS A 7 24.16 5.28 1.76
CA LYS A 7 24.51 6.23 0.69
C LYS A 7 23.47 7.33 0.50
N LEU A 8 22.18 7.02 0.67
CA LEU A 8 21.12 8.01 0.61
C LEU A 8 21.24 9.03 1.75
N GLU A 9 21.55 8.59 2.97
CA GLU A 9 21.81 9.47 4.12
C GLU A 9 22.99 10.42 3.83
N GLU A 10 24.10 9.90 3.29
CA GLU A 10 25.25 10.71 2.88
C GLU A 10 24.89 11.76 1.82
N ILE A 11 24.11 11.38 0.80
CA ILE A 11 23.64 12.28 -0.25
C ILE A 11 22.75 13.37 0.34
N THR A 12 21.82 12.99 1.22
CA THR A 12 20.89 13.92 1.86
C THR A 12 21.66 14.95 2.69
N GLN A 13 22.64 14.50 3.47
CA GLN A 13 23.51 15.38 4.25
C GLN A 13 24.26 16.38 3.38
N LYS A 14 24.87 15.92 2.27
CA LYS A 14 25.59 16.79 1.32
C LYS A 14 24.69 17.84 0.66
N LEU A 15 23.46 17.47 0.33
CA LEU A 15 22.48 18.39 -0.24
C LEU A 15 22.01 19.43 0.79
N GLU A 16 21.82 19.03 2.04
CA GLU A 16 21.42 19.91 3.16
C GLU A 16 22.51 20.90 3.55
N GLU A 17 23.79 20.54 3.39
CA GLU A 17 24.93 21.44 3.63
C GLU A 17 24.92 22.67 2.70
N GLY A 18 24.27 22.58 1.52
CA GLY A 18 23.98 23.72 0.64
C GLY A 18 25.18 24.37 -0.05
N ASN A 19 26.39 23.85 0.14
CA ASN A 19 27.63 24.40 -0.41
C ASN A 19 28.11 23.71 -1.70
N LEU A 20 27.28 22.87 -2.31
CA LEU A 20 27.60 22.17 -3.54
C LEU A 20 27.43 23.08 -4.78
N PRO A 21 28.34 23.00 -5.77
CA PRO A 21 28.05 23.51 -7.11
C PRO A 21 26.76 22.89 -7.66
N LEU A 22 26.01 23.65 -8.45
CA LEU A 22 24.71 23.22 -9.00
C LEU A 22 24.80 21.86 -9.72
N GLU A 23 25.84 21.65 -10.52
CA GLU A 23 26.03 20.40 -11.28
C GLU A 23 26.17 19.19 -10.34
N GLU A 24 26.93 19.35 -9.24
CA GLU A 24 27.10 18.30 -8.23
C GLU A 24 25.82 18.07 -7.44
N ALA A 25 25.08 19.13 -7.11
CA ALA A 25 23.78 19.01 -6.45
C ALA A 25 22.78 18.22 -7.31
N LEU A 26 22.74 18.48 -8.62
CA LEU A 26 21.90 17.74 -9.56
C LEU A 26 22.30 16.26 -9.66
N GLN A 27 23.60 15.96 -9.71
CA GLN A 27 24.09 14.59 -9.72
C GLN A 27 23.74 13.83 -8.43
N ASN A 28 23.94 14.46 -7.26
CA ASN A 28 23.56 13.88 -5.98
C ASN A 28 22.04 13.64 -5.88
N PHE A 29 21.23 14.57 -6.38
CA PHE A 29 19.78 14.42 -6.42
C PHE A 29 19.35 13.24 -7.30
N GLU A 30 19.89 13.14 -8.51
CA GLU A 30 19.59 12.03 -9.43
C GLU A 30 20.00 10.68 -8.82
N GLU A 31 21.19 10.61 -8.20
CA GLU A 31 21.63 9.42 -7.51
C GLU A 31 20.70 9.06 -6.33
N GLY A 32 20.28 10.06 -5.54
CA GLY A 32 19.31 9.88 -4.46
C GLY A 32 17.99 9.28 -4.95
N MET A 33 17.44 9.79 -6.07
CA MET A 33 16.22 9.25 -6.68
C MET A 33 16.38 7.80 -7.14
N ASN A 34 17.54 7.46 -7.71
CA ASN A 34 17.85 6.10 -8.13
C ASN A 34 17.92 5.13 -6.93
N LEU A 35 18.51 5.57 -5.81
CA LEU A 35 18.58 4.78 -4.58
C LEU A 35 17.19 4.57 -3.96
N ILE A 36 16.33 5.58 -3.96
CA ILE A 36 14.93 5.47 -3.51
C ILE A 36 14.20 4.42 -4.35
N SER A 37 14.24 4.54 -5.69
CA SER A 37 13.60 3.57 -6.59
C SER A 37 14.12 2.14 -6.38
N PHE A 38 15.42 1.98 -6.12
CA PHE A 38 16.00 0.69 -5.77
C PHE A 38 15.43 0.10 -4.47
N CYS A 39 15.31 0.92 -3.42
CA CYS A 39 14.74 0.51 -2.15
C CYS A 39 13.27 0.10 -2.27
N GLU A 40 12.46 0.88 -3.01
CA GLU A 40 11.05 0.57 -3.28
C GLU A 40 10.88 -0.78 -3.99
N LYS A 41 11.68 -1.03 -5.04
CA LYS A 41 11.66 -2.31 -5.75
C LYS A 41 12.00 -3.47 -4.83
N LYS A 42 12.98 -3.29 -3.94
CA LYS A 42 13.38 -4.33 -2.98
C LYS A 42 12.30 -4.61 -1.93
N LEU A 43 11.58 -3.58 -1.49
CA LEU A 43 10.40 -3.74 -0.63
C LEU A 43 9.29 -4.49 -1.36
N GLU A 44 8.98 -4.12 -2.59
CA GLU A 44 7.96 -4.80 -3.40
C GLU A 44 8.29 -6.29 -3.62
N GLU A 45 9.56 -6.61 -3.93
CA GLU A 45 10.04 -7.99 -4.03
C GLU A 45 9.85 -8.77 -2.72
N ALA A 46 10.13 -8.13 -1.57
CA ALA A 46 9.95 -8.75 -0.26
C ALA A 46 8.47 -8.99 0.04
N GLU A 47 7.61 -8.01 -0.20
CA GLU A 47 6.15 -8.13 -0.04
C GLU A 47 5.58 -9.29 -0.86
N LYS A 48 5.95 -9.38 -2.15
CA LYS A 48 5.53 -10.47 -3.04
C LYS A 48 5.95 -11.84 -2.52
N LYS A 49 7.19 -11.96 -2.01
CA LYS A 49 7.67 -13.22 -1.43
C LYS A 49 6.85 -13.62 -0.21
N ILE A 50 6.53 -12.67 0.67
CA ILE A 50 5.70 -12.94 1.85
C ILE A 50 4.27 -13.31 1.42
N GLU A 51 3.70 -12.65 0.42
CA GLU A 51 2.36 -12.98 -0.10
C GLU A 51 2.27 -14.43 -0.61
N VAL A 52 3.27 -14.89 -1.38
CA VAL A 52 3.34 -16.28 -1.86
C VAL A 52 3.42 -17.26 -0.68
N LEU A 53 4.31 -17.01 0.28
CA LEU A 53 4.47 -17.87 1.46
C LEU A 53 3.20 -17.95 2.31
N ILE A 54 2.42 -16.86 2.36
CA ILE A 54 1.16 -16.83 3.09
C ILE A 54 0.04 -17.54 2.33
N LYS A 55 -0.05 -17.41 1.00
CA LYS A 55 -1.01 -18.17 0.18
C LYS A 55 -0.82 -19.68 0.38
N GLU A 56 0.42 -20.14 0.51
CA GLU A 56 0.75 -21.53 0.82
C GLU A 56 0.34 -21.96 2.24
N LYS A 57 0.30 -21.03 3.21
CA LYS A 57 -0.02 -21.29 4.64
C LYS A 57 -1.42 -20.87 5.07
N ASN A 58 -2.22 -20.35 4.14
CA ASN A 58 -3.66 -20.14 4.21
C ASN A 58 -4.20 -19.20 5.32
N LYS A 59 -3.45 -18.21 5.85
CA LYS A 59 -3.96 -17.39 6.99
C LYS A 59 -3.64 -15.89 7.13
N PHE A 60 -3.08 -15.18 6.14
CA PHE A 60 -2.92 -13.71 6.28
C PHE A 60 -3.15 -12.96 4.95
N LYS A 61 -3.67 -11.72 5.00
CA LYS A 61 -3.71 -10.83 3.83
C LYS A 61 -2.72 -9.70 4.08
N LEU A 62 -1.70 -9.58 3.22
CA LEU A 62 -0.87 -8.39 3.19
C LEU A 62 -1.67 -7.23 2.61
N LYS A 63 -1.65 -6.09 3.31
CA LYS A 63 -2.11 -4.82 2.76
C LYS A 63 -0.89 -4.13 2.16
N LYS A 64 -1.01 -3.63 0.93
CA LYS A 64 0.05 -2.86 0.27
C LYS A 64 0.45 -1.69 1.16
N TRP A 65 1.75 -1.55 1.43
CA TRP A 65 2.26 -0.41 2.19
C TRP A 65 2.05 0.86 1.36
N LYS A 66 1.35 1.84 1.92
CA LYS A 66 1.04 3.12 1.29
C LYS A 66 1.43 4.24 2.25
N THR A 67 2.21 5.20 1.76
CA THR A 67 2.42 6.49 2.44
C THR A 67 1.11 7.29 2.45
N GLU A 68 0.96 8.16 3.44
CA GLU A 68 -0.31 8.79 3.84
C GLU A 68 -1.02 9.62 2.74
N GLU A 69 -0.35 9.90 1.62
CA GLU A 69 -0.90 10.64 0.48
C GLU A 69 -1.83 9.80 -0.43
N SER A 70 -1.93 8.48 -0.26
CA SER A 70 -2.78 7.61 -1.10
C SER A 70 -3.99 7.01 -0.37
N LYS A 71 -4.53 7.74 0.63
CA LYS A 71 -5.70 7.37 1.46
C LYS A 71 -7.04 7.28 0.69
N GLU A 72 -7.11 7.66 -0.59
CA GLU A 72 -8.38 7.69 -1.35
C GLU A 72 -8.82 6.31 -1.88
N GLU A 73 -7.95 5.53 -2.51
CA GLU A 73 -8.34 4.22 -3.10
C GLU A 73 -8.80 3.19 -2.05
N SER A 74 -8.33 3.28 -0.80
CA SER A 74 -8.74 2.35 0.26
C SER A 74 -10.14 2.62 0.83
N LYS A 75 -10.72 3.79 0.56
CA LYS A 75 -12.10 4.09 0.98
C LYS A 75 -13.11 3.48 0.01
N GLU A 76 -12.79 3.41 -1.28
CA GLU A 76 -13.70 2.87 -2.30
C GLU A 76 -13.97 1.36 -2.09
N GLU A 77 -12.94 0.54 -1.85
CA GLU A 77 -13.13 -0.90 -1.58
C GLU A 77 -13.90 -1.20 -0.28
N GLU A 78 -13.91 -0.27 0.68
CA GLU A 78 -14.61 -0.41 1.96
C GLU A 78 -16.07 0.08 1.87
N VAL A 79 -16.33 1.05 0.98
CA VAL A 79 -17.67 1.52 0.62
C VAL A 79 -18.39 0.47 -0.23
N GLU A 80 -17.72 -0.12 -1.22
CA GLU A 80 -18.32 -1.12 -2.13
C GLU A 80 -18.77 -2.39 -1.38
N LYS A 81 -17.97 -2.85 -0.40
CA LYS A 81 -18.35 -3.98 0.47
C LYS A 81 -19.52 -3.67 1.39
N LYS A 82 -19.68 -2.43 1.84
CA LYS A 82 -20.82 -2.04 2.69
C LYS A 82 -22.10 -1.99 1.88
N GLU A 83 -22.07 -1.44 0.67
CA GLU A 83 -23.24 -1.40 -0.22
C GLU A 83 -23.72 -2.80 -0.60
N GLU A 84 -22.82 -3.76 -0.84
CA GLU A 84 -23.20 -5.14 -1.15
C GLU A 84 -23.93 -5.81 0.03
N ILE A 85 -23.48 -5.57 1.27
CA ILE A 85 -24.11 -6.10 2.48
C ILE A 85 -25.50 -5.48 2.70
N ASP A 86 -25.62 -4.15 2.54
CA ASP A 86 -26.89 -3.45 2.74
C ASP A 86 -27.93 -3.90 1.72
N ASN A 87 -27.52 -4.12 0.46
CA ASN A 87 -28.37 -4.69 -0.59
C ASN A 87 -28.84 -6.12 -0.27
N GLU A 88 -27.95 -6.96 0.26
CA GLU A 88 -28.28 -8.33 0.67
C GLU A 88 -29.26 -8.35 1.86
N ILE A 89 -29.12 -7.41 2.81
CA ILE A 89 -30.05 -7.23 3.94
C ILE A 89 -31.43 -6.78 3.45
N GLU A 90 -31.49 -5.81 2.54
CA GLU A 90 -32.76 -5.38 1.94
C GLU A 90 -33.48 -6.51 1.22
N LYS A 91 -32.74 -7.29 0.44
CA LYS A 91 -33.29 -8.43 -0.32
C LYS A 91 -33.87 -9.48 0.62
N LYS A 92 -33.18 -9.79 1.72
CA LYS A 92 -33.67 -10.71 2.76
C LYS A 92 -34.89 -10.17 3.50
N LYS A 93 -34.93 -8.86 3.80
CA LYS A 93 -36.12 -8.21 4.40
C LYS A 93 -37.33 -8.33 3.47
N LYS A 94 -37.17 -8.00 2.19
CA LYS A 94 -38.24 -8.12 1.17
C LYS A 94 -38.70 -9.57 1.01
N GLN A 95 -37.79 -10.54 1.03
CA GLN A 95 -38.13 -11.96 0.96
C GLN A 95 -38.91 -12.44 2.21
N ASN A 96 -38.52 -11.97 3.40
CA ASN A 96 -39.18 -12.32 4.67
C ASN A 96 -40.57 -11.65 4.83
N LEU A 97 -40.78 -10.49 4.20
CA LEU A 97 -42.08 -9.82 4.10
C LEU A 97 -43.03 -10.50 3.10
N LEU A 98 -42.49 -11.14 2.07
CA LEU A 98 -43.28 -11.85 1.04
C LEU A 98 -43.70 -13.26 1.48
N PHE A 99 -42.99 -13.86 2.44
CA PHE A 99 -43.29 -15.16 3.02
C PHE A 99 -43.07 -15.11 4.55
N PRO A 100 -43.93 -14.41 5.32
CA PRO A 100 -43.90 -14.54 6.76
C PRO A 100 -44.17 -16.01 7.07
N LYS A 101 -43.26 -16.66 7.80
CA LYS A 101 -43.42 -18.07 8.18
C LYS A 101 -44.83 -18.25 8.75
N GLN A 102 -45.63 -19.09 8.10
CA GLN A 102 -46.76 -19.70 8.78
C GLN A 102 -46.14 -20.61 9.84
N GLU A 103 -45.98 -20.09 11.04
CA GLU A 103 -45.68 -20.88 12.23
C GLU A 103 -47.00 -21.49 12.69
N ASP A 104 -47.00 -22.82 12.82
CA ASP A 104 -48.03 -23.59 13.55
C ASP A 104 -48.10 -23.16 15.02
#